data_AF-A0A7X6UMK1-F1
#
_entry.id   AF-A0A7X6UMK1-F1
#
_cell.length_a   1.000
_cell.length_b   1.000
_cell.length_c   1.000
_cell.angle_alpha   90.00
_cell.angle_beta   90.00
_cell.angle_gamma   90.00
#
_symmetry.space_group_name_H-M   'P 1'
#
loop_
_entity.id
_entity.type
_entity.pdbx_description
1 polymer ?
#
loop_
_entity_poly.entity_id
_entity_poly.type
_entity_poly.pdbx_seq_one_letter_code
_entity_poly.pdbx_strand_id
1 'polypeptide(L)'
;MKEEGQNWFNDLREFITDCRKKKPINDWDNLSVEADSQSRIIGGCFVDWLEKHGPSLLKERAFLAKLNNWEKDPFIVFTSDEPGLVVASEILEEGSDSIACLYPDEFTFWLKKHPDPEYRWHIHTWSYFLPLDKETKKKTKTFPLAAGESYLLHREGTMCGELFGRGYDHLWKWNGEELVLLEESINQWVS
;
A
#
# COMPACT_ATOMS: atom_id res chain seq x y z
N MET A 1 4.12 -5.92 -22.50
CA MET A 1 2.97 -5.02 -22.28
C MET A 1 2.11 -4.85 -23.52
N LYS A 2 0.81 -5.12 -23.39
CA LYS A 2 -0.21 -4.81 -24.42
C LYS A 2 -0.58 -3.31 -24.40
N GLU A 3 -0.97 -2.76 -25.54
CA GLU A 3 -1.39 -1.35 -25.70
C GLU A 3 -2.51 -0.96 -24.73
N GLU A 4 -3.50 -1.84 -24.53
CA GLU A 4 -4.60 -1.65 -23.56
C GLU A 4 -4.09 -1.38 -22.14
N GLY A 5 -3.09 -2.14 -21.69
CA GLY A 5 -2.51 -1.98 -20.36
C GLY A 5 -1.73 -0.68 -20.23
N GLN A 6 -0.97 -0.32 -21.27
CA GLN A 6 -0.24 0.96 -21.31
C GLN A 6 -1.20 2.15 -21.26
N ASN A 7 -2.30 2.11 -22.01
CA ASN A 7 -3.32 3.15 -21.97
C ASN A 7 -3.96 3.24 -20.59
N TRP A 8 -4.35 2.10 -20.00
CA TRP A 8 -4.91 2.04 -18.65
C TRP A 8 -4.02 2.74 -17.61
N PHE A 9 -2.71 2.53 -17.69
CA PHE A 9 -1.77 3.11 -16.74
C PHE A 9 -1.43 4.57 -17.02
N ASN A 10 -1.33 4.96 -18.30
CA ASN A 10 -1.17 6.37 -18.67
C ASN A 10 -2.35 7.20 -18.17
N ASP A 11 -3.58 6.71 -18.37
CA ASP A 11 -4.77 7.40 -17.89
C ASP A 11 -4.81 7.46 -16.35
N LEU A 12 -4.31 6.42 -15.65
CA LEU A 12 -4.13 6.45 -14.19
C LEU A 12 -3.12 7.52 -13.76
N ARG A 13 -1.99 7.67 -14.45
CA ARG A 13 -0.99 8.72 -14.15
C ARG A 13 -1.56 10.12 -14.35
N GLU A 14 -2.34 10.32 -15.40
CA GLU A 14 -3.05 11.59 -15.63
C GLU A 14 -4.05 11.88 -14.51
N PHE A 15 -4.84 10.87 -14.11
CA PHE A 15 -5.76 10.98 -13.00
C PHE A 15 -5.06 11.34 -11.68
N ILE A 16 -3.95 10.67 -11.36
CA ILE A 16 -3.13 10.97 -10.17
C ILE A 16 -2.64 12.40 -10.21
N THR A 17 -2.14 12.85 -11.38
CA THR A 17 -1.67 14.23 -11.57
C THR A 17 -2.78 15.24 -11.24
N ASP A 18 -4.00 14.99 -11.71
CA ASP A 18 -5.15 15.86 -11.42
C ASP A 18 -5.60 15.79 -9.95
N CYS A 19 -5.46 14.64 -9.29
CA CYS A 19 -5.65 14.53 -7.84
C CYS A 19 -4.62 15.38 -7.09
N ARG A 20 -3.33 15.28 -7.44
CA ARG A 20 -2.26 16.04 -6.78
C ARG A 20 -2.41 17.56 -6.95
N LYS A 21 -2.94 18.04 -8.08
CA LYS A 21 -3.29 19.47 -8.26
C LYS A 21 -4.37 19.95 -7.27
N LYS A 22 -5.33 19.08 -6.90
CA LYS A 22 -6.44 19.42 -6.00
C LYS A 22 -6.10 19.22 -4.53
N LYS A 23 -5.33 18.19 -4.24
CA LYS A 23 -4.87 17.80 -2.93
C LYS A 23 -3.37 17.47 -3.05
N PRO A 24 -2.48 18.43 -2.88
CA PRO A 24 -1.04 18.15 -2.83
C PRO A 24 -0.72 17.18 -1.69
N ILE A 25 0.33 16.37 -1.86
CA ILE A 25 0.94 15.60 -0.77
C ILE A 25 1.81 16.59 0.02
N ASN A 26 1.83 16.47 1.34
CA ASN A 26 2.67 17.31 2.19
C ASN A 26 4.16 16.97 2.01
N ASP A 27 5.04 17.95 2.16
CA ASP A 27 6.48 17.66 2.26
C ASP A 27 6.81 16.94 3.58
N TRP A 28 7.89 16.16 3.60
CA TRP A 28 8.34 15.41 4.78
C TRP A 28 8.48 16.30 6.02
N ASP A 29 9.06 17.50 5.86
CA ASP A 29 9.30 18.45 6.94
C ASP A 29 8.01 18.96 7.62
N ASN A 30 6.85 18.75 6.99
CA ASN A 30 5.55 19.16 7.50
C ASN A 30 4.78 18.01 8.19
N LEU A 31 5.37 16.83 8.32
CA LEU A 31 4.75 15.70 9.03
C LEU A 31 4.73 15.95 10.55
N SER A 32 3.67 15.46 11.20
CA SER A 32 3.66 15.33 12.66
C SER A 32 4.64 14.25 13.11
N VAL A 33 5.02 14.24 14.38
CA VAL A 33 5.91 13.20 14.95
C VAL A 33 5.32 11.79 14.76
N GLU A 34 4.02 11.64 14.95
CA GLU A 34 3.32 10.38 14.72
C GLU A 34 3.37 9.97 13.23
N ALA A 35 3.13 10.92 12.33
CA ALA A 35 3.19 10.67 10.89
C ALA A 35 4.60 10.33 10.41
N ASP A 36 5.65 10.99 10.91
CA ASP A 36 7.05 10.63 10.63
C ASP A 36 7.35 9.20 11.10
N SER A 37 6.88 8.80 12.28
CA SER A 37 7.02 7.43 12.76
C SER A 37 6.28 6.42 11.87
N GLN A 38 5.09 6.78 11.36
CA GLN A 38 4.33 5.94 10.42
C GLN A 38 5.06 5.82 9.07
N SER A 39 5.62 6.92 8.54
CA SER A 39 6.39 6.95 7.29
C SER A 39 7.59 6.02 7.34
N ARG A 40 8.31 5.95 8.47
CA ARG A 40 9.46 5.03 8.62
C ARG A 40 9.05 3.56 8.54
N ILE A 41 7.93 3.19 9.17
CA ILE A 41 7.41 1.81 9.13
C ILE A 41 6.94 1.47 7.72
N ILE A 42 6.10 2.32 7.13
CA ILE A 42 5.57 2.11 5.77
C ILE A 42 6.72 2.07 4.75
N GLY A 43 7.69 2.98 4.88
CA GLY A 43 8.88 3.03 4.03
C GLY A 43 9.71 1.76 4.12
N GLY A 44 9.94 1.24 5.34
CA GLY A 44 10.61 -0.05 5.53
C GLY A 44 9.90 -1.20 4.81
N CYS A 45 8.58 -1.29 4.98
CA CYS A 45 7.76 -2.29 4.29
C CYS A 45 7.80 -2.13 2.76
N PHE A 46 7.79 -0.89 2.26
CA PHE A 46 7.80 -0.64 0.82
C PHE A 46 9.17 -0.95 0.20
N VAL A 47 10.27 -0.59 0.85
CA VAL A 47 11.63 -1.00 0.44
C VAL A 47 11.77 -2.51 0.44
N ASP A 48 11.33 -3.19 1.52
CA ASP A 48 11.36 -4.65 1.59
C ASP A 48 10.52 -5.29 0.47
N TRP A 49 9.39 -4.66 0.12
CA TRP A 49 8.61 -5.09 -1.03
C TRP A 49 9.39 -4.91 -2.34
N LEU A 50 9.95 -3.73 -2.60
CA LEU A 50 10.68 -3.42 -3.84
C LEU A 50 11.91 -4.31 -4.04
N GLU A 51 12.66 -4.59 -2.97
CA GLU A 51 13.94 -5.30 -3.06
C GLU A 51 13.80 -6.82 -2.94
N LYS A 52 12.81 -7.30 -2.18
CA LYS A 52 12.70 -8.73 -1.83
C LYS A 52 11.45 -9.37 -2.41
N HIS A 53 10.28 -8.88 -2.02
CA HIS A 53 9.02 -9.59 -2.30
C HIS A 53 8.49 -9.37 -3.71
N GLY A 54 8.43 -8.12 -4.16
CA GLY A 54 7.98 -7.70 -5.48
C GLY A 54 8.71 -8.41 -6.63
N PRO A 55 10.05 -8.45 -6.64
CA PRO A 55 10.79 -9.15 -7.69
C PRO A 55 10.48 -10.65 -7.78
N SER A 56 10.27 -11.32 -6.64
CA SER A 56 9.87 -12.73 -6.63
C SER A 56 8.45 -12.91 -7.16
N LEU A 57 7.53 -12.05 -6.71
CA LEU A 57 6.12 -12.06 -7.13
C LEU A 57 5.98 -11.82 -8.64
N LEU A 58 6.73 -10.86 -9.19
CA LEU A 58 6.76 -10.56 -10.62
C LEU A 58 7.23 -11.76 -11.45
N LYS A 59 8.25 -12.49 -10.99
CA LYS A 59 8.72 -13.72 -11.65
C LYS A 59 7.65 -14.81 -11.65
N GLU A 60 6.99 -15.02 -10.51
CA GLU A 60 5.91 -16.01 -10.38
C GLU A 60 4.72 -15.64 -11.28
N ARG A 61 4.30 -14.38 -11.26
CA ARG A 61 3.26 -13.87 -12.15
C ARG A 61 3.61 -14.07 -13.62
N ALA A 62 4.83 -13.73 -14.03
CA ALA A 62 5.28 -13.90 -15.41
C ALA A 62 5.24 -15.36 -15.88
N PHE A 63 5.51 -16.31 -14.97
CA PHE A 63 5.36 -17.74 -15.23
C PHE A 63 3.89 -18.15 -15.41
N LEU A 64 3.01 -17.65 -14.55
CA LEU A 64 1.57 -17.94 -14.57
C LEU A 64 0.77 -17.14 -15.61
N ALA A 65 1.38 -16.12 -16.22
CA ALA A 65 0.69 -15.15 -17.06
C ALA A 65 -0.10 -15.76 -18.23
N LYS A 66 0.44 -16.82 -18.86
CA LYS A 66 -0.24 -17.50 -19.97
C LYS A 66 -1.50 -18.25 -19.52
N LEU A 67 -1.51 -18.78 -18.29
CA LEU A 67 -2.62 -19.56 -17.76
C LEU A 67 -3.77 -18.68 -17.28
N ASN A 68 -3.45 -17.47 -16.80
CA ASN A 68 -4.40 -16.55 -16.19
C ASN A 68 -4.69 -15.31 -17.04
N ASN A 69 -4.22 -15.26 -18.29
CA ASN A 69 -4.35 -14.10 -19.19
C ASN A 69 -3.81 -12.77 -18.60
N TRP A 70 -2.82 -12.86 -17.70
CA TRP A 70 -2.19 -11.69 -17.09
C TRP A 70 -1.13 -11.06 -18.00
N GLU A 71 -0.89 -9.76 -17.81
CA GLU A 71 0.32 -9.12 -18.30
C GLU A 71 1.54 -9.64 -17.53
N LYS A 72 2.60 -9.99 -18.27
CA LYS A 72 3.84 -10.52 -17.69
C LYS A 72 4.61 -9.46 -16.92
N ASP A 73 4.58 -8.24 -17.45
CA ASP A 73 5.23 -7.06 -16.90
C ASP A 73 4.12 -6.08 -16.47
N PRO A 74 3.42 -6.34 -15.35
CA PRO A 74 2.34 -5.48 -14.89
C PRO A 74 2.88 -4.16 -14.37
N PHE A 75 2.00 -3.17 -14.31
CA PHE A 75 2.24 -1.98 -13.49
C PHE A 75 2.06 -2.29 -12.01
N ILE A 76 2.69 -1.49 -11.16
CA ILE A 76 2.55 -1.57 -9.72
C ILE A 76 1.71 -0.38 -9.30
N VAL A 77 0.63 -0.64 -8.57
CA VAL A 77 -0.14 0.39 -7.89
C VAL A 77 0.16 0.25 -6.40
N PHE A 78 0.79 1.26 -5.82
CA PHE A 78 0.98 1.37 -4.38
C PHE A 78 -0.06 2.33 -3.81
N THR A 79 -0.90 1.84 -2.89
CA THR A 79 -1.83 2.72 -2.17
C THR A 79 -1.45 2.88 -0.71
N SER A 80 -1.50 4.13 -0.24
CA SER A 80 -1.19 4.44 1.16
C SER A 80 -1.90 5.70 1.66
N ASP A 81 -1.80 5.96 2.96
CA ASP A 81 -2.17 7.21 3.59
C ASP A 81 -1.09 8.29 3.37
N GLU A 82 -1.28 9.48 3.97
CA GLU A 82 -0.34 10.60 3.80
C GLU A 82 1.11 10.23 4.13
N PRO A 83 1.42 9.65 5.31
CA PRO A 83 2.78 9.24 5.64
C PRO A 83 3.43 8.33 4.60
N GLY A 84 2.67 7.38 4.07
CA GLY A 84 3.19 6.44 3.10
C GLY A 84 3.35 7.00 1.69
N LEU A 85 2.51 7.97 1.28
CA LEU A 85 2.71 8.67 0.01
C LEU A 85 3.91 9.61 0.07
N VAL A 86 4.15 10.26 1.21
CA VAL A 86 5.35 11.07 1.45
C VAL A 86 6.62 10.22 1.34
N VAL A 87 6.67 9.07 2.02
CA VAL A 87 7.86 8.22 1.94
C VAL A 87 8.01 7.55 0.57
N ALA A 88 6.91 7.27 -0.13
CA ALA A 88 6.98 6.75 -1.49
C ALA A 88 7.62 7.77 -2.46
N SER A 89 7.34 9.08 -2.32
CA SER A 89 7.99 10.09 -3.17
C SER A 89 9.48 10.27 -2.88
N GLU A 90 9.93 9.97 -1.67
CA GLU A 90 11.36 10.00 -1.33
C GLU A 90 12.10 8.73 -1.80
N ILE A 91 11.44 7.56 -1.73
CA ILE A 91 12.02 6.28 -2.15
C ILE A 91 12.09 6.17 -3.68
N LEU A 92 11.04 6.62 -4.37
CA LEU A 92 10.94 6.49 -5.81
C LEU A 92 11.65 7.65 -6.50
N GLU A 93 12.59 7.33 -7.37
CA GLU A 93 13.20 8.32 -8.26
C GLU A 93 12.13 8.99 -9.14
N GLU A 94 12.33 10.26 -9.46
CA GLU A 94 11.53 10.96 -10.49
C GLU A 94 11.54 10.12 -11.78
N GLY A 95 10.37 9.61 -12.17
CA GLY A 95 10.25 8.77 -13.37
C GLY A 95 10.30 7.26 -13.12
N SER A 96 9.94 6.78 -11.93
CA SER A 96 9.57 5.36 -11.76
C SER A 96 8.37 5.01 -12.65
N ASP A 97 8.67 4.61 -13.88
CA ASP A 97 7.69 4.51 -14.98
C ASP A 97 6.72 3.34 -14.84
N SER A 98 6.96 2.45 -13.87
CA SER A 98 6.13 1.28 -13.63
C SER A 98 5.33 1.33 -12.33
N ILE A 99 5.49 2.38 -11.51
CA ILE A 99 4.85 2.47 -10.19
C ILE A 99 3.97 3.72 -10.10
N ALA A 100 2.70 3.53 -9.73
CA ALA A 100 1.75 4.59 -9.44
C ALA A 100 1.42 4.60 -7.94
N CYS A 101 1.56 5.77 -7.30
CA CYS A 101 1.27 5.97 -5.87
C CYS A 101 0.07 6.91 -5.68
N LEU A 102 -0.93 6.49 -4.90
CA LEU A 102 -2.16 7.27 -4.65
C LEU A 102 -2.90 6.83 -3.40
N TYR A 103 -3.89 7.60 -2.94
CA TYR A 103 -4.69 7.17 -1.78
C TYR A 103 -5.64 6.00 -2.14
N PRO A 104 -6.00 5.13 -1.17
CA PRO A 104 -6.91 4.01 -1.40
C PRO A 104 -8.28 4.40 -1.98
N ASP A 105 -8.84 5.54 -1.55
CA ASP A 105 -10.14 6.03 -2.01
C ASP A 105 -10.08 6.57 -3.44
N GLU A 106 -8.98 7.23 -3.82
CA GLU A 106 -8.69 7.66 -5.19
C GLU A 106 -8.60 6.46 -6.13
N PHE A 107 -7.87 5.41 -5.73
CA PHE A 107 -7.76 4.20 -6.53
C PHE A 107 -9.11 3.47 -6.66
N THR A 108 -9.85 3.38 -5.55
CA THR A 108 -11.22 2.81 -5.57
C THR A 108 -12.14 3.59 -6.50
N PHE A 109 -12.03 4.92 -6.52
CA PHE A 109 -12.79 5.76 -7.44
C PHE A 109 -12.38 5.54 -8.90
N TRP A 110 -11.08 5.43 -9.17
CA TRP A 110 -10.52 5.15 -10.49
C TRP A 110 -11.05 3.83 -11.07
N LEU A 111 -10.98 2.75 -10.29
CA LEU A 111 -11.40 1.41 -10.71
C LEU A 111 -12.88 1.30 -11.08
N LYS A 112 -13.75 2.20 -10.60
CA LYS A 112 -15.16 2.24 -11.02
C LYS A 112 -15.33 2.58 -12.50
N LYS A 113 -14.39 3.34 -13.07
CA LYS A 113 -14.41 3.75 -14.48
C LYS A 113 -13.47 2.92 -15.35
N HIS A 114 -12.38 2.42 -14.76
CA HIS A 114 -11.35 1.64 -15.44
C HIS A 114 -11.14 0.30 -14.72
N PRO A 115 -12.15 -0.59 -14.74
CA PRO A 115 -12.11 -1.83 -13.98
C PRO A 115 -11.00 -2.76 -14.48
N ASP A 116 -10.30 -3.39 -13.52
CA ASP A 116 -9.34 -4.48 -13.77
C ASP A 116 -9.53 -5.59 -12.72
N PRO A 117 -10.72 -6.24 -12.69
CA PRO A 117 -11.08 -7.19 -11.62
C PRO A 117 -10.20 -8.44 -11.59
N GLU A 118 -9.67 -8.84 -12.76
CA GLU A 118 -8.79 -10.00 -12.91
C GLU A 118 -7.30 -9.65 -12.66
N TYR A 119 -7.01 -8.40 -12.27
CA TYR A 119 -5.64 -7.88 -12.10
C TYR A 119 -4.80 -8.13 -13.35
N ARG A 120 -5.36 -7.90 -14.53
CA ARG A 120 -4.69 -8.16 -15.80
C ARG A 120 -3.52 -7.21 -16.02
N TRP A 121 -3.66 -5.96 -15.61
CA TRP A 121 -2.72 -4.87 -15.92
C TRP A 121 -1.82 -4.49 -14.76
N HIS A 122 -2.27 -4.71 -13.53
CA HIS A 122 -1.59 -4.23 -12.34
C HIS A 122 -1.40 -5.29 -11.25
N ILE A 123 -0.40 -5.06 -10.42
CA ILE A 123 -0.28 -5.59 -9.06
C ILE A 123 -0.67 -4.45 -8.12
N HIS A 124 -1.55 -4.72 -7.16
CA HIS A 124 -1.92 -3.76 -6.14
C HIS A 124 -1.19 -4.10 -4.85
N THR A 125 -0.29 -3.23 -4.40
CA THR A 125 0.35 -3.32 -3.09
C THR A 125 -0.11 -2.15 -2.22
N TRP A 126 -0.25 -2.37 -0.92
CA TRP A 126 -0.69 -1.32 0.01
C TRP A 126 0.03 -1.45 1.34
N SER A 127 0.17 -0.33 2.03
CA SER A 127 0.70 -0.23 3.38
C SER A 127 0.23 1.09 3.98
N TYR A 128 -0.59 1.08 5.02
CA TYR A 128 -1.13 2.31 5.65
C TYR A 128 -1.61 2.05 7.07
N PHE A 129 -1.73 3.11 7.87
CA PHE A 129 -2.28 3.05 9.21
C PHE A 129 -3.77 3.40 9.23
N LEU A 130 -4.50 2.78 10.15
CA LEU A 130 -5.91 3.02 10.37
C LEU A 130 -6.30 2.82 11.84
N PRO A 131 -7.41 3.41 12.29
CA PRO A 131 -8.00 3.06 13.58
C PRO A 131 -8.38 1.57 13.63
N LEU A 132 -8.38 1.01 14.85
CA LEU A 132 -8.75 -0.39 15.05
C LEU A 132 -10.21 -0.64 14.67
N ASP A 133 -10.44 -1.72 13.92
CA ASP A 133 -11.78 -2.26 13.73
C ASP A 133 -12.29 -2.93 15.02
N LYS A 134 -13.60 -3.21 15.03
CA LYS A 134 -14.29 -3.77 16.21
C LYS A 134 -13.74 -5.13 16.64
N GLU A 135 -13.31 -5.97 15.71
CA GLU A 135 -12.81 -7.31 16.02
C GLU A 135 -11.38 -7.23 16.56
N THR A 136 -10.52 -6.44 15.93
CA THR A 136 -9.14 -6.24 16.40
C THR A 136 -9.12 -5.56 17.78
N LYS A 137 -10.03 -4.62 18.05
CA LYS A 137 -10.18 -3.99 19.37
C LYS A 137 -10.48 -4.99 20.50
N LYS A 138 -11.10 -6.15 20.21
CA LYS A 138 -11.32 -7.19 21.23
C LYS A 138 -10.02 -7.90 21.62
N LYS A 139 -9.06 -7.97 20.69
CA LYS A 139 -7.77 -8.63 20.89
C LYS A 139 -6.80 -7.79 21.73
N THR A 140 -7.02 -6.47 21.84
CA THR A 140 -6.11 -5.58 22.59
C THR A 140 -6.19 -5.71 24.11
N LYS A 141 -7.09 -6.56 24.65
CA LYS A 141 -7.27 -6.74 26.10
C LYS A 141 -6.00 -7.18 26.83
N THR A 142 -5.07 -7.81 26.12
CA THR A 142 -3.77 -8.26 26.64
C THR A 142 -2.69 -7.18 26.60
N PHE A 143 -2.96 -6.01 26.01
CA PHE A 143 -1.98 -4.96 25.77
C PHE A 143 -2.44 -3.62 26.38
N PRO A 144 -2.59 -3.49 27.71
CA PRO A 144 -3.14 -2.28 28.31
C PRO A 144 -2.34 -1.01 27.93
N LEU A 145 -3.06 0.07 27.66
CA LEU A 145 -2.49 1.39 27.38
C LEU A 145 -2.34 2.20 28.66
N ALA A 146 -1.23 2.92 28.78
CA ALA A 146 -1.08 4.01 29.73
C ALA A 146 -1.84 5.27 29.24
N ALA A 147 -1.96 6.26 30.13
CA ALA A 147 -2.60 7.52 29.79
C ALA A 147 -1.83 8.23 28.67
N GLY A 148 -2.54 8.66 27.62
CA GLY A 148 -1.96 9.33 26.46
C GLY A 148 -1.52 8.39 25.33
N GLU A 149 -1.49 7.08 25.55
CA GLU A 149 -1.16 6.11 24.51
C GLU A 149 -2.40 5.77 23.67
N SER A 150 -2.19 5.37 22.41
CA SER A 150 -3.26 4.93 21.51
C SER A 150 -2.85 3.68 20.73
N TYR A 151 -3.83 2.92 20.26
CA TYR A 151 -3.58 1.82 19.33
C TYR A 151 -3.73 2.30 17.89
N LEU A 152 -2.89 1.75 17.03
CA LEU A 152 -3.00 1.90 15.59
C LEU A 152 -2.89 0.53 14.94
N LEU A 153 -3.62 0.35 13.85
CA LEU A 153 -3.53 -0.85 13.03
C LEU A 153 -2.77 -0.48 11.77
N HIS A 154 -1.65 -1.13 11.53
CA HIS A 154 -0.94 -1.04 10.26
C HIS A 154 -1.42 -2.18 9.37
N ARG A 155 -1.95 -1.85 8.21
CA ARG A 155 -2.42 -2.81 7.23
C ARG A 155 -1.52 -2.78 6.02
N GLU A 156 -1.00 -3.93 5.66
CA GLU A 156 -0.22 -4.10 4.44
C GLU A 156 -0.63 -5.35 3.66
N GLY A 157 -0.25 -5.40 2.39
CA GLY A 157 -0.49 -6.56 1.57
C GLY A 157 -0.24 -6.34 0.09
N THR A 158 -0.49 -7.38 -0.68
CA THR A 158 -0.34 -7.36 -2.13
C THR A 158 -1.36 -8.30 -2.77
N MET A 159 -2.00 -7.81 -3.82
CA MET A 159 -2.86 -8.57 -4.73
C MET A 159 -2.24 -8.59 -6.13
N CYS A 160 -2.14 -9.79 -6.67
CA CYS A 160 -1.58 -10.09 -7.99
C CYS A 160 -2.60 -10.86 -8.88
N GLY A 161 -3.79 -11.14 -8.35
CA GLY A 161 -4.86 -11.90 -9.00
C GLY A 161 -5.99 -12.20 -8.01
N GLU A 162 -7.17 -12.59 -8.50
CA GLU A 162 -8.37 -12.83 -7.66
C GLU A 162 -8.13 -13.79 -6.48
N LEU A 163 -7.25 -14.79 -6.69
CA LEU A 163 -6.81 -15.76 -5.68
C LEU A 163 -5.28 -15.82 -5.63
N PHE A 164 -4.65 -14.66 -5.77
CA PHE A 164 -3.20 -14.58 -5.66
C PHE A 164 -2.84 -13.32 -4.91
N GLY A 165 -2.86 -13.44 -3.59
CA GLY A 165 -2.56 -12.32 -2.72
C GLY A 165 -2.35 -12.71 -1.29
N ARG A 166 -1.87 -11.73 -0.53
CA ARG A 166 -1.65 -11.85 0.91
C ARG A 166 -1.85 -10.49 1.57
N GLY A 167 -2.25 -10.50 2.83
CA GLY A 167 -2.34 -9.29 3.62
C GLY A 167 -2.16 -9.58 5.10
N TYR A 168 -1.64 -8.57 5.79
CA TYR A 168 -1.28 -8.60 7.20
C TYR A 168 -1.79 -7.35 7.88
N ASP A 169 -2.29 -7.52 9.09
CA ASP A 169 -2.54 -6.43 10.01
C ASP A 169 -1.56 -6.56 11.19
N HIS A 170 -0.85 -5.49 11.52
CA HIS A 170 0.05 -5.41 12.66
C HIS A 170 -0.52 -4.45 13.69
N LEU A 171 -0.55 -4.87 14.95
CA LEU A 171 -1.01 -4.03 16.05
C LEU A 171 0.15 -3.22 16.59
N TRP A 172 0.00 -1.90 16.53
CA TRP A 172 0.97 -0.94 17.05
C TRP A 172 0.37 -0.13 18.20
N LYS A 173 1.27 0.38 19.04
CA LYS A 173 0.97 1.37 20.05
C LYS A 173 1.73 2.65 19.74
N TRP A 174 1.03 3.77 19.74
CA TRP A 174 1.66 5.09 19.81
C TRP A 174 1.82 5.49 21.27
N ASN A 175 3.05 5.75 21.71
CA ASN A 175 3.35 6.15 23.09
C ASN A 175 3.50 7.67 23.28
N GLY A 176 3.29 8.47 22.23
CA GLY A 176 3.53 9.91 22.22
C GLY A 176 4.88 10.33 21.59
N GLU A 177 5.78 9.38 21.37
CA GLU A 177 7.12 9.60 20.82
C GLU A 177 7.40 8.71 19.61
N GLU A 178 7.06 7.42 19.69
CA GLU A 178 7.29 6.42 18.65
C GLU A 178 6.17 5.37 18.58
N LEU A 179 6.15 4.65 17.46
CA LEU A 179 5.33 3.47 17.27
C LEU A 179 6.05 2.21 17.77
N VAL A 180 5.43 1.55 18.75
CA VAL A 180 5.89 0.29 19.33
C VAL A 180 5.02 -0.84 18.82
N LEU A 181 5.64 -1.83 18.16
CA LEU A 181 4.94 -3.02 17.71
C LEU A 181 4.49 -3.84 18.93
N LEU A 182 3.19 -4.10 19.04
CA LEU A 182 2.63 -4.94 20.09
C LEU A 182 2.47 -6.38 19.61
N GLU A 183 1.97 -6.55 18.39
CA GLU A 183 1.74 -7.87 17.80
C GLU A 183 1.85 -7.81 16.27
N GLU A 184 2.73 -8.65 15.72
CA GLU A 184 2.88 -8.81 14.28
C GLU A 184 1.77 -9.73 13.73
N SER A 185 1.19 -9.39 12.58
CA SER A 185 0.21 -10.25 11.88
C SER A 185 -0.96 -10.70 12.77
N ILE A 186 -1.46 -9.79 13.62
CA ILE A 186 -2.61 -10.04 14.51
C ILE A 186 -3.85 -10.50 13.73
N ASN A 187 -3.94 -10.07 12.46
CA ASN A 187 -4.76 -10.70 11.43
C ASN A 187 -3.86 -10.98 10.21
N GLN A 188 -4.12 -12.08 9.50
CA GLN A 188 -3.46 -12.39 8.25
C GLN A 188 -4.39 -13.18 7.33
N TRP A 189 -4.16 -13.06 6.03
CA TRP A 189 -4.80 -13.90 5.02
C TRP A 189 -3.86 -14.14 3.84
N VAL A 190 -4.07 -15.29 3.20
CA VAL A 190 -3.43 -15.70 1.96
C VAL A 190 -4.54 -16.29 1.10
N SER A 191 -4.56 -15.93 -0.18
CA SER A 191 -5.50 -16.48 -1.16
C SER A 191 -4.80 -17.20 -2.28
#